data_AF-A0A9X2L0C3-F1
#
_entry.id   AF-A0A9X2L0C3-F1
#
_cell.length_a   1.000
_cell.length_b   1.000
_cell.length_c   1.000
_cell.angle_alpha   90.00
_cell.angle_beta   90.00
_cell.angle_gamma   90.00
#
_symmetry.space_group_name_H-M   'P 1'
#
loop_
_entity.id
_entity.type
_entity.pdbx_description
1 polymer ?
#
loop_
_entity_poly.entity_id
_entity_poly.type
_entity_poly.pdbx_seq_one_letter_code
_entity_poly.pdbx_strand_id
1 'polypeptide(L)'
;MILKTWPDKVKPSSKIYQYIDGNETDPHGVYWNHDTISEIKLTRYCSANRGTWDVSKHRVMSIWEHVTRRPFEIDPTIHNGMAVEKSNEQYTHDGRTVDCPAEKVEGKVYQRFIDSSLNEYEFIEYRVFYHWGVDFVIEKVKEKANQWGWEAVEITFFEPNDVFSSKEINQIDEFCKVMDIQFTELDIMRDETGIYVIDVNNIAGNGSNVLASNPDAENRYKKAVKKLCGKE
;
A
#
# COMPACT_ATOMS: atom_id res chain seq x y z
N MET A 1 -0.95 11.63 -21.52
CA MET A 1 -1.65 11.25 -20.27
C MET A 1 -2.32 12.50 -19.74
N ILE A 2 -3.65 12.56 -19.72
CA ILE A 2 -4.37 13.69 -19.13
C ILE A 2 -5.20 13.11 -18.00
N LEU A 3 -4.80 13.39 -16.75
CA LEU A 3 -5.59 13.09 -15.57
C LEU A 3 -6.76 14.07 -15.55
N LYS A 4 -7.98 13.62 -15.86
CA LYS A 4 -9.18 14.43 -15.68
C LYS A 4 -9.84 14.04 -14.36
N THR A 5 -10.03 15.02 -13.48
CA THR A 5 -10.84 14.90 -12.27
C THR A 5 -12.31 14.85 -12.66
N TRP A 6 -13.07 13.91 -12.10
CA TRP A 6 -14.54 13.91 -12.20
C TRP A 6 -15.11 15.12 -11.45
N PRO A 7 -16.04 15.90 -12.03
CA PRO A 7 -16.58 17.06 -11.37
C PRO A 7 -17.72 16.68 -10.40
N ASP A 8 -17.65 17.28 -9.21
CA ASP A 8 -18.77 17.75 -8.39
C ASP A 8 -19.29 16.91 -7.21
N LYS A 9 -18.74 15.73 -6.88
CA LYS A 9 -19.16 15.00 -5.64
C LYS A 9 -18.05 14.28 -4.85
N VAL A 10 -16.81 14.69 -5.01
CA VAL A 10 -15.68 14.15 -4.27
C VAL A 10 -15.09 15.27 -3.41
N LYS A 11 -14.63 15.01 -2.17
CA LYS A 11 -13.97 16.04 -1.35
C LYS A 11 -12.81 16.64 -2.16
N PRO A 12 -12.42 17.91 -1.97
CA PRO A 12 -11.33 18.54 -2.72
C PRO A 12 -10.00 17.75 -2.71
N SER A 13 -9.80 16.92 -1.68
CA SER A 13 -8.66 16.02 -1.53
C SER A 13 -8.75 14.73 -2.34
N SER A 14 -9.95 14.21 -2.61
CA SER A 14 -10.11 12.93 -3.29
C SER A 14 -10.22 13.08 -4.81
N LYS A 15 -9.35 12.36 -5.52
CA LYS A 15 -9.19 12.43 -6.98
C LYS A 15 -9.50 11.05 -7.53
N ILE A 16 -10.70 10.92 -8.11
CA ILE A 16 -10.99 9.79 -8.98
C ILE A 16 -10.20 10.01 -10.26
N TYR A 17 -9.16 9.22 -10.47
CA TYR A 17 -8.41 9.23 -11.71
C TYR A 17 -9.04 8.25 -12.68
N GLN A 18 -9.86 8.76 -13.60
CA GLN A 18 -10.30 8.01 -14.77
C GLN A 18 -9.27 8.19 -15.89
N TYR A 19 -8.84 7.09 -16.51
CA TYR A 19 -8.27 7.16 -17.85
C TYR A 19 -9.40 7.46 -18.84
N ILE A 20 -9.57 8.73 -19.23
CA ILE A 20 -10.48 9.12 -20.33
C ILE A 20 -9.61 9.36 -21.56
N ASP A 21 -9.57 8.40 -22.47
CA ASP A 21 -9.02 8.61 -23.80
C ASP A 21 -10.04 9.35 -24.67
N GLY A 22 -10.09 10.68 -24.56
CA GLY A 22 -10.72 11.57 -25.56
C GLY A 22 -12.22 11.39 -25.86
N ASN A 23 -12.87 10.36 -25.34
CA ASN A 23 -14.26 9.96 -25.53
C ASN A 23 -14.85 9.70 -24.14
N GLU A 24 -15.79 10.54 -23.72
CA GLU A 24 -16.46 10.50 -22.40
C GLU A 24 -17.34 9.26 -22.19
N THR A 25 -17.35 8.31 -23.13
CA THR A 25 -18.25 7.16 -23.18
C THR A 25 -17.58 5.82 -22.82
N ASP A 26 -16.27 5.79 -22.50
CA ASP A 26 -15.56 4.56 -22.14
C ASP A 26 -15.84 4.17 -20.66
N PRO A 27 -16.52 3.04 -20.38
CA PRO A 27 -17.02 2.71 -19.05
C PRO A 27 -15.97 2.05 -18.13
N HIS A 28 -14.72 1.90 -18.57
CA HIS A 28 -13.66 1.24 -17.81
C HIS A 28 -12.74 2.24 -17.10
N GLY A 29 -12.39 1.97 -15.84
CA GLY A 29 -11.52 2.84 -15.06
C GLY A 29 -10.96 2.17 -13.81
N VAL A 30 -10.04 2.83 -13.11
CA VAL A 30 -9.57 2.40 -11.80
C VAL A 30 -10.07 3.41 -10.78
N TYR A 31 -10.53 2.95 -9.62
CA TYR A 31 -11.01 3.82 -8.53
C TYR A 31 -9.90 4.09 -7.51
N TRP A 32 -9.73 5.38 -7.20
CA TRP A 32 -8.68 5.93 -6.37
C TRP A 32 -9.33 6.91 -5.42
N ASN A 33 -9.04 6.78 -4.13
CA ASN A 33 -9.53 7.70 -3.13
C ASN A 33 -8.40 8.12 -2.21
N HIS A 34 -8.22 9.44 -2.01
CA HIS A 34 -7.27 9.96 -1.02
C HIS A 34 -7.80 9.84 0.42
N ASP A 35 -9.10 9.62 0.59
CA ASP A 35 -9.68 9.38 1.90
C ASP A 35 -9.29 7.98 2.40
N THR A 36 -8.94 7.89 3.69
CA THR A 36 -8.68 6.60 4.35
C THR A 36 -9.92 5.70 4.33
N ILE A 37 -11.11 6.30 4.45
CA ILE A 37 -12.40 5.63 4.32
C ILE A 37 -13.24 6.37 3.27
N SER A 38 -13.68 5.63 2.25
CA SER A 38 -14.48 6.11 1.13
C SER A 38 -15.97 5.86 1.37
N GLU A 39 -16.77 6.92 1.41
CA GLU A 39 -18.24 6.81 1.43
C GLU A 39 -18.84 6.58 0.03
N ILE A 40 -18.05 6.81 -1.02
CA ILE A 40 -18.48 6.70 -2.41
C ILE A 40 -18.49 5.23 -2.83
N LYS A 41 -19.68 4.73 -3.17
CA LYS A 41 -19.88 3.42 -3.80
C LYS A 41 -20.12 3.64 -5.31
N LEU A 42 -19.14 3.32 -6.14
CA LEU A 42 -19.29 3.38 -7.58
C LEU A 42 -20.15 2.21 -8.09
N THR A 43 -21.29 2.51 -8.71
CA THR A 43 -22.27 1.50 -9.14
C THR A 43 -22.45 1.37 -10.65
N ARG A 44 -21.89 2.30 -11.45
CA ARG A 44 -22.21 2.42 -12.90
C ARG A 44 -21.05 2.14 -13.87
N TYR A 45 -19.85 1.86 -13.39
CA TYR A 45 -18.65 1.69 -14.24
C TYR A 45 -17.91 0.39 -13.91
N CYS A 46 -17.33 -0.23 -14.94
CA CYS A 46 -16.47 -1.39 -14.77
C CYS A 46 -15.13 -0.89 -14.19
N SER A 47 -15.07 -0.81 -12.86
CA SER A 47 -13.98 -0.17 -12.14
C SER A 47 -13.24 -1.14 -11.24
N ALA A 48 -11.91 -1.17 -11.39
CA ALA A 48 -11.02 -1.79 -10.41
C ALA A 48 -11.03 -0.97 -9.10
N ASN A 49 -10.85 -1.64 -7.96
CA ASN A 49 -10.89 -1.13 -6.59
C ASN A 49 -12.24 -0.58 -6.10
N ARG A 50 -13.35 -0.89 -6.78
CA ARG A 50 -14.67 -0.35 -6.40
C ARG A 50 -15.13 -0.73 -4.99
N GLY A 51 -14.65 -1.85 -4.45
CA GLY A 51 -14.93 -2.28 -3.08
C GLY A 51 -13.76 -2.07 -2.12
N THR A 52 -12.68 -1.44 -2.56
CA THR A 52 -11.64 -0.93 -1.67
C THR A 52 -12.11 0.40 -1.08
N TRP A 53 -12.84 0.36 0.03
CA TRP A 53 -13.41 1.54 0.67
C TRP A 53 -12.76 1.90 2.02
N ASP A 54 -11.90 1.06 2.57
CA ASP A 54 -11.21 1.31 3.84
C ASP A 54 -9.78 0.80 3.75
N VAL A 55 -8.84 1.73 3.75
CA VAL A 55 -7.39 1.49 3.77
C VAL A 55 -6.76 1.93 5.10
N SER A 56 -7.59 2.11 6.14
CA SER A 56 -7.11 2.43 7.48
C SER A 56 -6.15 1.36 7.99
N LYS A 57 -5.20 1.78 8.83
CA LYS A 57 -4.19 0.88 9.37
C LYS A 57 -4.81 -0.23 10.23
N HIS A 58 -5.88 0.06 10.97
CA HIS A 58 -6.68 -0.96 11.67
C HIS A 58 -7.22 -2.03 10.70
N ARG A 59 -7.80 -1.62 9.57
CA ARG A 59 -8.37 -2.54 8.58
C ARG A 59 -7.28 -3.41 7.95
N VAL A 60 -6.17 -2.81 7.56
CA VAL A 60 -5.00 -3.50 7.00
C VAL A 60 -4.50 -4.57 7.99
N MET A 61 -4.26 -4.21 9.25
CA MET A 61 -3.78 -5.16 10.25
C MET A 61 -4.78 -6.28 10.53
N SER A 62 -6.06 -5.95 10.65
CA SER A 62 -7.13 -6.92 10.90
C SER A 62 -7.27 -7.95 9.77
N ILE A 63 -7.21 -7.51 8.50
CA ILE A 63 -7.27 -8.44 7.37
C ILE A 63 -5.98 -9.26 7.28
N TRP A 64 -4.82 -8.67 7.55
CA TRP A 64 -3.57 -9.42 7.57
C TRP A 64 -3.58 -10.53 8.63
N GLU A 65 -4.10 -10.25 9.82
CA GLU A 65 -4.30 -11.25 10.86
C GLU A 65 -5.29 -12.33 10.40
N HIS A 66 -6.41 -11.95 9.77
CA HIS A 66 -7.38 -12.91 9.25
C HIS A 66 -6.76 -13.90 8.26
N VAL A 67 -5.96 -13.40 7.31
CA VAL A 67 -5.33 -14.19 6.25
C VAL A 67 -4.17 -15.03 6.79
N THR A 68 -3.33 -14.47 7.65
CA THR A 68 -2.07 -15.11 8.04
C THR A 68 -2.05 -15.71 9.44
N ARG A 69 -3.06 -15.38 10.26
CA ARG A 69 -3.13 -15.70 11.70
C ARG A 69 -1.96 -15.12 12.51
N ARG A 70 -1.35 -14.05 12.01
CA ARG A 70 -0.24 -13.34 12.64
C ARG A 70 -0.65 -11.89 12.91
N PRO A 71 -1.26 -11.60 14.07
CA PRO A 71 -1.54 -10.23 14.46
C PRO A 71 -0.23 -9.45 14.60
N PHE A 72 -0.28 -8.19 14.22
CA PHE A 72 0.77 -7.24 14.54
C PHE A 72 0.22 -5.87 14.97
N GLU A 73 -1.10 -5.71 15.02
CA GLU A 73 -1.72 -4.68 15.84
C GLU A 73 -1.57 -5.05 17.30
N ILE A 74 -1.27 -4.07 18.16
CA ILE A 74 -1.09 -4.28 19.58
C ILE A 74 -1.85 -3.23 20.39
N ASP A 75 -2.16 -3.57 21.63
CA ASP A 75 -2.56 -2.58 22.63
C ASP A 75 -1.30 -2.09 23.36
N PRO A 76 -0.94 -0.80 23.22
CA PRO A 76 0.29 -0.26 23.81
C PRO A 76 0.27 -0.27 25.34
N THR A 77 -0.90 -0.36 25.99
CA THR A 77 -1.01 -0.30 27.46
C THR A 77 -0.62 -1.61 28.14
N ILE A 78 -0.60 -2.71 27.37
CA ILE A 78 -0.27 -4.06 27.86
C ILE A 78 0.89 -4.72 27.11
N HIS A 79 1.25 -4.21 25.93
CA HIS A 79 2.45 -4.67 25.22
C HIS A 79 3.71 -4.32 26.02
N ASN A 80 4.73 -5.17 25.94
CA ASN A 80 6.03 -4.91 26.55
C ASN A 80 7.09 -4.87 25.45
N GLY A 81 7.86 -3.79 25.42
CA GLY A 81 8.91 -3.59 24.43
C GLY A 81 8.53 -2.60 23.34
N MET A 82 9.33 -2.56 22.28
CA MET A 82 9.26 -1.54 21.25
C MET A 82 8.07 -1.75 20.30
N ALA A 83 7.37 -0.67 20.01
CA ALA A 83 6.24 -0.61 19.10
C ALA A 83 6.40 0.52 18.09
N VAL A 84 5.58 0.51 17.04
CA VAL A 84 5.41 1.62 16.10
C VAL A 84 4.06 2.27 16.35
N GLU A 85 4.07 3.55 16.70
CA GLU A 85 2.89 4.41 16.75
C GLU A 85 2.78 5.18 15.43
N LYS A 86 1.61 5.18 14.79
CA LYS A 86 1.33 6.01 13.60
C LYS A 86 -0.14 6.39 13.52
N SER A 87 -0.50 7.39 12.72
CA SER A 87 -1.92 7.68 12.51
C SER A 87 -2.62 6.54 11.80
N ASN A 88 -3.90 6.34 12.15
CA ASN A 88 -4.78 5.41 11.43
C ASN A 88 -5.07 5.89 10.00
N GLU A 89 -4.99 7.21 9.79
CA GLU A 89 -5.18 7.87 8.51
C GLU A 89 -4.00 7.64 7.54
N GLN A 90 -4.29 7.74 6.25
CA GLN A 90 -3.31 7.68 5.16
C GLN A 90 -2.62 9.04 4.97
N TYR A 91 -1.42 9.04 4.38
CA TYR A 91 -0.64 10.24 4.00
C TYR A 91 -0.11 11.12 5.15
N THR A 92 -0.05 10.63 6.39
CA THR A 92 0.42 11.43 7.54
C THR A 92 1.93 11.41 7.74
N HIS A 93 2.62 10.31 7.40
CA HIS A 93 4.07 10.14 7.57
C HIS A 93 4.59 10.47 8.97
N ASP A 94 3.77 10.17 9.96
CA ASP A 94 3.96 10.54 11.36
C ASP A 94 4.26 9.33 12.24
N GLY A 95 4.83 8.28 11.63
CA GLY A 95 5.27 7.10 12.35
C GLY A 95 6.41 7.42 13.29
N ARG A 96 6.41 6.77 14.46
CA ARG A 96 7.54 6.78 15.40
C ARG A 96 7.62 5.49 16.19
N THR A 97 8.80 5.19 16.74
CA THR A 97 8.95 4.12 17.72
C THR A 97 8.54 4.63 19.10
N VAL A 98 7.88 3.77 19.87
CA VAL A 98 7.51 4.02 21.26
C VAL A 98 7.86 2.79 22.10
N ASP A 99 8.29 3.02 23.33
CA ASP A 99 8.48 1.95 24.31
C ASP A 99 7.15 1.67 25.01
N CYS A 100 6.70 0.42 24.97
CA CYS A 100 5.51 -0.03 25.69
C CYS A 100 5.90 -0.72 27.02
N PRO A 101 5.06 -0.60 28.07
CA PRO A 101 3.72 0.00 28.05
C PRO A 101 3.68 1.52 27.84
N ALA A 102 2.72 2.00 27.05
CA ALA A 102 2.49 3.42 26.74
C ALA A 102 1.01 3.78 26.77
N GLU A 103 0.70 5.07 26.99
CA GLU A 103 -0.66 5.59 26.90
C GLU A 103 -1.17 5.51 25.46
N LYS A 104 -2.42 5.09 25.29
CA LYS A 104 -3.08 5.06 23.98
C LYS A 104 -3.54 6.47 23.60
N VAL A 105 -3.10 6.94 22.43
CA VAL A 105 -3.51 8.23 21.88
C VAL A 105 -4.67 8.03 20.89
N GLU A 106 -5.71 8.84 21.01
CA GLU A 106 -6.86 8.81 20.10
C GLU A 106 -6.43 9.07 18.64
N GLY A 107 -7.00 8.33 17.70
CA GLY A 107 -6.63 8.39 16.27
C GLY A 107 -5.28 7.74 15.90
N LYS A 108 -4.49 7.26 16.87
CA LYS A 108 -3.26 6.50 16.63
C LYS A 108 -3.51 5.00 16.65
N VAL A 109 -2.73 4.29 15.84
CA VAL A 109 -2.60 2.85 15.86
C VAL A 109 -1.23 2.45 16.36
N TYR A 110 -1.15 1.26 16.95
CA TYR A 110 0.08 0.70 17.50
C TYR A 110 0.34 -0.64 16.84
N GLN A 111 1.55 -0.80 16.34
CA GLN A 111 2.00 -2.01 15.67
C GLN A 111 3.20 -2.58 16.40
N ARG A 112 3.32 -3.90 16.43
CA ARG A 112 4.59 -4.55 16.81
C ARG A 112 5.69 -4.01 15.90
N PHE A 113 6.86 -3.72 16.46
CA PHE A 113 8.03 -3.40 15.65
C PHE A 113 8.43 -4.62 14.81
N ILE A 114 8.49 -4.44 13.49
CA ILE A 114 8.91 -5.47 12.53
C ILE A 114 10.36 -5.17 12.19
N ASP A 115 11.27 -6.02 12.66
CA ASP A 115 12.70 -5.82 12.41
C ASP A 115 13.08 -6.34 11.01
N SER A 116 13.16 -5.43 10.04
CA SER A 116 13.65 -5.70 8.68
C SER A 116 15.08 -5.21 8.47
N SER A 117 15.88 -5.18 9.53
CA SER A 117 17.29 -4.76 9.47
C SER A 117 18.07 -5.54 8.43
N LEU A 118 18.72 -4.82 7.52
CA LEU A 118 19.74 -5.38 6.63
C LEU A 118 21.10 -5.44 7.35
N ASN A 119 21.39 -4.41 8.14
CA ASN A 119 22.59 -4.30 8.97
C ASN A 119 22.34 -3.33 10.15
N GLU A 120 23.40 -2.90 10.83
CA GLU A 120 23.32 -1.98 11.98
C GLU A 120 22.71 -0.61 11.62
N TYR A 121 22.83 -0.16 10.37
CA TYR A 121 22.46 1.18 9.91
C TYR A 121 21.25 1.20 8.98
N GLU A 122 20.93 0.08 8.35
CA GLU A 122 19.94 0.02 7.27
C GLU A 122 18.86 -1.04 7.51
N PHE A 123 17.71 -0.81 6.89
CA PHE A 123 16.59 -1.74 6.85
C PHE A 123 15.94 -1.74 5.47
N ILE A 124 15.15 -2.78 5.19
CA ILE A 124 14.47 -2.96 3.91
C ILE A 124 12.96 -2.74 4.07
N GLU A 125 12.39 -1.95 3.15
CA GLU A 125 10.95 -1.85 2.89
C GLU A 125 10.68 -2.27 1.44
N TYR A 126 9.79 -3.23 1.25
CA TYR A 126 9.36 -3.63 -0.08
C TYR A 126 8.13 -2.84 -0.49
N ARG A 127 8.18 -2.21 -1.66
CA ARG A 127 6.99 -1.67 -2.32
C ARG A 127 6.55 -2.64 -3.42
N VAL A 128 5.39 -3.23 -3.21
CA VAL A 128 4.85 -4.26 -4.08
C VAL A 128 3.78 -3.66 -4.96
N PHE A 129 3.95 -3.79 -6.27
CA PHE A 129 2.94 -3.39 -7.25
C PHE A 129 2.01 -4.56 -7.50
N TYR A 130 0.74 -4.35 -7.19
CA TYR A 130 -0.30 -5.36 -7.31
C TYR A 130 -1.26 -5.00 -8.43
N HIS A 131 -1.48 -5.93 -9.34
CA HIS A 131 -2.48 -5.85 -10.40
C HIS A 131 -3.07 -7.24 -10.67
N TRP A 132 -4.19 -7.57 -10.01
CA TRP A 132 -4.79 -8.92 -10.03
C TRP A 132 -3.79 -10.05 -9.74
N GLY A 133 -2.78 -9.74 -8.92
CA GLY A 133 -1.60 -10.54 -8.68
C GLY A 133 -0.39 -9.65 -8.41
N VAL A 134 0.63 -10.19 -7.78
CA VAL A 134 1.90 -9.48 -7.59
C VAL A 134 2.61 -9.33 -8.94
N ASP A 135 2.80 -8.11 -9.43
CA ASP A 135 3.38 -7.84 -10.75
C ASP A 135 4.91 -7.69 -10.65
N PHE A 136 5.36 -6.77 -9.79
CA PHE A 136 6.78 -6.57 -9.52
C PHE A 136 7.01 -5.98 -8.13
N VAL A 137 8.26 -6.04 -7.68
CA VAL A 137 8.67 -5.60 -6.36
C VAL A 137 9.79 -4.58 -6.49
N ILE A 138 9.70 -3.54 -5.68
CA ILE A 138 10.76 -2.57 -5.49
C ILE A 138 11.28 -2.77 -4.06
N GLU A 139 12.54 -3.15 -3.93
CA GLU A 139 13.25 -3.13 -2.67
C GLU A 139 13.77 -1.72 -2.42
N LYS A 140 13.46 -1.16 -1.25
CA LYS A 140 13.99 0.13 -0.79
C LYS A 140 14.87 -0.12 0.43
N VAL A 141 16.17 0.11 0.27
CA VAL A 141 17.10 0.17 1.40
C VAL A 141 17.03 1.56 2.00
N LYS A 142 16.79 1.66 3.30
CA LYS A 142 16.63 2.93 4.01
C LYS A 142 17.54 2.97 5.23
N GLU A 143 18.04 4.16 5.55
CA GLU A 143 18.80 4.39 6.78
C GLU A 143 17.87 4.41 8.00
N LYS A 144 18.25 3.70 9.07
CA LYS A 144 17.54 3.71 10.36
C LYS A 144 17.48 5.10 10.97
N ALA A 145 18.51 5.92 10.76
CA ALA A 145 18.55 7.31 11.21
C ALA A 145 17.42 8.17 10.61
N ASN A 146 16.89 7.78 9.45
CA ASN A 146 15.80 8.46 8.73
C ASN A 146 14.62 7.50 8.47
N GLN A 147 14.38 6.54 9.35
CA GLN A 147 13.41 5.45 9.09
C GLN A 147 11.97 5.93 8.79
N TRP A 148 11.58 7.09 9.33
CA TRP A 148 10.27 7.72 9.13
C TRP A 148 10.18 8.61 7.89
N GLY A 149 11.32 8.91 7.28
CA GLY A 149 11.40 9.65 6.03
C GLY A 149 10.98 8.80 4.84
N TRP A 150 10.84 9.47 3.70
CA TRP A 150 10.46 8.86 2.42
C TRP A 150 11.65 8.34 1.61
N GLU A 151 12.84 8.79 1.97
CA GLU A 151 14.07 8.59 1.21
C GLU A 151 14.57 7.16 1.37
N ALA A 152 15.06 6.61 0.26
CA ALA A 152 15.79 5.35 0.21
C ALA A 152 17.19 5.65 -0.32
N VAL A 153 18.19 4.98 0.25
CA VAL A 153 19.60 5.10 -0.19
C VAL A 153 19.85 4.24 -1.42
N GLU A 154 19.16 3.12 -1.53
CA GLU A 154 19.19 2.24 -2.68
C GLU A 154 17.79 1.76 -3.04
N ILE A 155 17.54 1.63 -4.34
CA ILE A 155 16.27 1.17 -4.86
C ILE A 155 16.51 0.17 -5.99
N THR A 156 16.01 -1.06 -5.80
CA THR A 156 16.26 -2.17 -6.72
C THR A 156 14.95 -2.81 -7.14
N PHE A 157 14.84 -3.16 -8.43
CA PHE A 157 13.67 -3.80 -9.02
C PHE A 157 13.85 -5.32 -9.07
N PHE A 158 12.81 -6.06 -8.72
CA PHE A 158 12.81 -7.52 -8.72
C PHE A 158 11.53 -8.11 -9.30
N GLU A 159 11.64 -9.32 -9.85
CA GLU A 159 10.48 -10.16 -10.06
C GLU A 159 9.96 -10.68 -8.72
N PRO A 160 8.65 -10.95 -8.59
CA PRO A 160 8.06 -11.38 -7.32
C PRO A 160 8.70 -12.63 -6.73
N ASN A 161 9.05 -13.60 -7.59
CA ASN A 161 9.64 -14.87 -7.16
C ASN A 161 11.12 -14.77 -6.76
N ASP A 162 11.78 -13.65 -7.06
CA ASP A 162 13.16 -13.40 -6.60
C ASP A 162 13.19 -12.93 -5.14
N VAL A 163 12.09 -12.32 -4.67
CA VAL A 163 11.97 -11.74 -3.32
C VAL A 163 11.12 -12.59 -2.40
N PHE A 164 9.99 -13.10 -2.90
CA PHE A 164 8.97 -13.78 -2.12
C PHE A 164 8.84 -15.25 -2.51
N SER A 165 8.68 -16.11 -1.50
CA SER A 165 8.26 -17.49 -1.71
C SER A 165 6.82 -17.56 -2.25
N SER A 166 6.47 -18.67 -2.89
CA SER A 166 5.09 -18.89 -3.37
C SER A 166 4.05 -18.80 -2.23
N LYS A 167 4.43 -19.15 -1.00
CA LYS A 167 3.57 -19.01 0.18
C LYS A 167 3.29 -17.54 0.47
N GLU A 168 4.31 -16.69 0.45
CA GLU A 168 4.19 -15.25 0.71
C GLU A 168 3.40 -14.55 -0.40
N ILE A 169 3.65 -14.90 -1.67
CA ILE A 169 2.85 -14.39 -2.81
C ILE A 169 1.38 -14.74 -2.62
N ASN A 170 1.06 -15.99 -2.24
CA ASN A 170 -0.32 -16.41 -1.97
C ASN A 170 -0.95 -15.63 -0.79
N GLN A 171 -0.16 -15.28 0.24
CA GLN A 171 -0.64 -14.46 1.35
C GLN A 171 -0.97 -13.03 0.89
N ILE A 172 -0.13 -12.44 0.03
CA ILE A 172 -0.38 -11.12 -0.56
C ILE A 172 -1.63 -11.15 -1.44
N ASP A 173 -1.77 -12.17 -2.30
CA ASP A 173 -2.94 -12.34 -3.15
C ASP A 173 -4.23 -12.49 -2.34
N GLU A 174 -4.23 -13.31 -1.30
CA GLU A 174 -5.40 -13.52 -0.44
C GLU A 174 -5.74 -12.24 0.34
N PHE A 175 -4.73 -11.53 0.84
CA PHE A 175 -4.92 -10.22 1.47
C PHE A 175 -5.62 -9.24 0.52
N CYS A 176 -5.14 -9.09 -0.72
CA CYS A 176 -5.74 -8.20 -1.70
C CYS A 176 -7.17 -8.63 -2.06
N LYS A 177 -7.44 -9.93 -2.20
CA LYS A 177 -8.81 -10.43 -2.46
C LYS A 177 -9.78 -10.10 -1.33
N VAL A 178 -9.37 -10.28 -0.07
CA VAL A 178 -10.22 -9.98 1.09
C VAL A 178 -10.44 -8.47 1.27
N MET A 179 -9.46 -7.65 0.90
CA MET A 179 -9.59 -6.18 0.82
C MET A 179 -10.40 -5.69 -0.41
N ASP A 180 -10.77 -6.58 -1.33
CA ASP A 180 -11.34 -6.27 -2.65
C ASP A 180 -10.49 -5.27 -3.45
N ILE A 181 -9.18 -5.51 -3.48
CA ILE A 181 -8.17 -4.73 -4.21
C ILE A 181 -7.83 -5.43 -5.52
N GLN A 182 -7.83 -4.64 -6.60
CA GLN A 182 -7.43 -5.07 -7.93
C GLN A 182 -6.15 -4.39 -8.41
N PHE A 183 -5.87 -3.17 -7.93
CA PHE A 183 -4.73 -2.38 -8.33
C PHE A 183 -4.22 -1.52 -7.16
N THR A 184 -3.00 -1.73 -6.68
CA THR A 184 -2.47 -0.94 -5.55
C THR A 184 -0.96 -1.01 -5.51
N GLU A 185 -0.36 -0.13 -4.72
CA GLU A 185 0.94 -0.37 -4.12
C GLU A 185 0.76 -0.85 -2.68
N LEU A 186 1.53 -1.85 -2.24
CA LEU A 186 1.57 -2.31 -0.87
C LEU A 186 2.95 -2.01 -0.29
N ASP A 187 2.97 -1.63 0.98
CA ASP A 187 4.20 -1.50 1.74
C ASP A 187 4.34 -2.73 2.60
N ILE A 188 5.44 -3.45 2.42
CA ILE A 188 5.69 -4.74 3.06
C ILE A 188 7.03 -4.70 3.78
N MET A 189 7.03 -5.12 5.04
CA MET A 189 8.25 -5.41 5.80
C MET A 189 8.34 -6.91 6.07
N ARG A 190 9.56 -7.39 6.31
CA ARG A 190 9.85 -8.79 6.60
C ARG A 190 10.71 -8.88 7.84
N ASP A 191 10.30 -9.69 8.80
CA ASP A 191 11.12 -10.16 9.91
C ASP A 191 11.52 -11.64 9.71
N GLU A 192 12.16 -12.24 10.70
CA GLU A 192 12.58 -13.65 10.68
C GLU A 192 11.42 -14.65 10.58
N THR A 193 10.20 -14.23 10.92
CA THR A 193 8.99 -15.06 10.89
C THR A 193 8.21 -14.92 9.57
N GLY A 194 8.50 -13.88 8.79
CA GLY A 194 8.03 -13.67 7.43
C GLY A 194 7.56 -12.24 7.16
N ILE A 195 6.77 -12.07 6.10
CA ILE A 195 6.29 -10.74 5.67
C ILE A 195 5.09 -10.23 6.47
N TYR A 196 4.88 -8.92 6.39
CA TYR A 196 3.75 -8.17 6.91
C TYR A 196 3.38 -7.05 5.93
N VAL A 197 2.12 -6.99 5.49
CA VAL A 197 1.60 -5.83 4.75
C VAL A 197 1.28 -4.73 5.76
N ILE A 198 2.10 -3.69 5.79
CA ILE A 198 2.06 -2.62 6.81
C ILE A 198 1.27 -1.38 6.36
N ASP A 199 1.08 -1.23 5.05
CA ASP A 199 0.31 -0.14 4.44
C ASP A 199 -0.26 -0.53 3.07
N VAL A 200 -1.37 0.11 2.70
CA VAL A 200 -2.05 -0.04 1.40
C VAL A 200 -2.18 1.33 0.76
N ASN A 201 -1.47 1.52 -0.35
CA ASN A 201 -1.48 2.74 -1.12
C ASN A 201 -2.41 2.58 -2.32
N ASN A 202 -3.70 2.87 -2.11
CA ASN A 202 -4.77 2.85 -3.12
C ASN A 202 -4.65 3.95 -4.20
N ILE A 203 -3.54 4.70 -4.19
CA ILE A 203 -3.15 5.67 -5.22
C ILE A 203 -1.77 5.30 -5.77
N ALA A 204 -1.72 4.20 -6.52
CA ALA A 204 -0.48 3.70 -7.12
C ALA A 204 0.20 4.72 -8.07
N GLY A 205 1.50 4.68 -8.28
CA GLY A 205 2.24 5.53 -9.21
C GLY A 205 2.29 7.03 -8.91
N ASN A 206 1.62 7.54 -7.86
CA ASN A 206 1.72 8.95 -7.46
C ASN A 206 2.88 9.20 -6.47
N GLY A 207 3.42 8.15 -5.85
CA GLY A 207 4.44 8.24 -4.79
C GLY A 207 5.85 7.76 -5.17
N SER A 208 6.05 7.21 -6.37
CA SER A 208 7.31 6.57 -6.73
C SER A 208 8.09 7.40 -7.74
N ASN A 209 9.03 8.23 -7.26
CA ASN A 209 10.20 8.67 -8.05
C ASN A 209 10.88 7.48 -8.77
N VAL A 210 10.65 6.26 -8.27
CA VAL A 210 11.15 5.00 -8.81
C VAL A 210 10.54 4.59 -10.15
N LEU A 211 9.25 4.83 -10.40
CA LEU A 211 8.69 4.57 -11.73
C LEU A 211 9.37 5.47 -12.77
N ALA A 212 9.71 6.70 -12.40
CA ALA A 212 10.44 7.61 -13.28
C ALA A 212 11.90 7.19 -13.51
N SER A 213 12.52 6.47 -12.56
CA SER A 213 13.91 6.02 -12.66
C SER A 213 14.09 4.61 -13.26
N ASN A 214 13.01 3.85 -13.46
CA ASN A 214 13.05 2.52 -14.07
C ASN A 214 12.00 2.40 -15.21
N PRO A 215 12.44 2.48 -16.48
CA PRO A 215 11.54 2.42 -17.64
C PRO A 215 10.71 1.13 -17.73
N ASP A 216 11.25 -0.01 -17.28
CA ASP A 216 10.53 -1.28 -17.32
C ASP A 216 9.37 -1.30 -16.32
N ALA A 217 9.62 -0.81 -15.09
CA ALA A 217 8.58 -0.63 -14.08
C ALA A 217 7.49 0.34 -14.57
N GLU A 218 7.89 1.47 -15.17
CA GLU A 218 6.96 2.44 -15.75
C GLU A 218 6.09 1.80 -16.86
N ASN A 219 6.70 1.00 -17.73
CA ASN A 219 6.02 0.32 -18.81
C ASN A 219 5.04 -0.75 -18.30
N ARG A 220 5.43 -1.56 -17.32
CA ARG A 220 4.53 -2.54 -16.67
C ARG A 220 3.35 -1.85 -16.02
N TYR A 221 3.59 -0.79 -15.25
CA TYR A 221 2.55 0.03 -14.65
C TYR A 221 1.58 0.58 -15.70
N LYS A 222 2.09 1.21 -16.78
CA LYS A 222 1.26 1.73 -17.88
C LYS A 222 0.44 0.62 -18.55
N LYS A 223 1.02 -0.56 -18.75
CA LYS A 223 0.34 -1.73 -19.33
C LYS A 223 -0.76 -2.25 -18.40
N ALA A 224 -0.49 -2.35 -17.11
CA ALA A 224 -1.45 -2.74 -16.10
C ALA A 224 -2.69 -1.83 -16.11
N VAL A 225 -2.46 -0.51 -16.09
CA VAL A 225 -3.54 0.50 -16.18
C VAL A 225 -4.34 0.33 -17.48
N LYS A 226 -3.68 0.12 -18.63
CA LYS A 226 -4.37 -0.10 -19.92
C LYS A 226 -5.26 -1.35 -19.90
N LYS A 227 -4.75 -2.47 -19.36
CA LYS A 227 -5.50 -3.73 -19.27
C LYS A 227 -6.73 -3.60 -18.36
N LEU A 228 -6.61 -2.93 -17.21
CA LEU A 228 -7.75 -2.63 -16.34
C LEU A 228 -8.81 -1.77 -17.01
N CYS A 229 -8.38 -0.92 -17.95
CA CYS A 229 -9.28 -0.09 -18.75
C CYS A 229 -9.86 -0.82 -19.97
N GLY A 230 -9.66 -2.14 -20.12
CA GLY A 230 -10.23 -2.92 -21.23
C GLY A 230 -9.60 -2.65 -22.60
N LYS A 231 -8.34 -2.22 -22.65
CA LYS A 231 -7.66 -1.79 -23.89
C LYS A 231 -6.60 -2.77 -24.43
N GLU A 232 -6.49 -3.96 -23.83
CA GLU A 232 -5.64 -5.07 -24.27
C GLU A 232 -6.37 -6.41 -24.10
#